data_AF-A0A6A3I463-F1
#
_entry.id   AF-A0A6A3I463-F1
#
_cell.length_a   1.000
_cell.length_b   1.000
_cell.length_c   1.000
_cell.angle_alpha   90.00
_cell.angle_beta   90.00
_cell.angle_gamma   90.00
#
_symmetry.space_group_name_H-M   'P 1'
#
loop_
_entity.id
_entity.type
_entity.pdbx_description
1 polymer ?
#
loop_
_entity_poly.entity_id
_entity_poly.type
_entity_poly.pdbx_seq_one_letter_code
_entity_poly.pdbx_strand_id
1 'polypeptide(L)'
;MWWIHPLLQRGYASPLDETCVWDLPTADQAQPLQEKFDKFYVHTRKSGAKRPNVNRAIWESVKQTWGIAFVLHLASAGLMLFQPFIIKAILQNLRDEANSLGISSGYALAALLGCVAFCGATTVSAGQFLTTRVACNARMIVINSAFRKILRLSATARRTMDTGEIVTFVGVDSDRVLSAYKLGM
;
A
#
# COMPACT_ATOMS: atom_id res chain seq x y z
N MET A 1 -6.43 -2.12 -14.06
CA MET A 1 -5.17 -1.55 -14.60
C MET A 1 -5.31 -0.97 -16.02
N TRP A 2 -6.53 -0.78 -16.55
CA TRP A 2 -6.72 -0.25 -17.91
C TRP A 2 -6.10 1.14 -18.13
N TRP A 3 -6.07 1.96 -17.08
CA TRP A 3 -5.51 3.32 -17.12
C TRP A 3 -4.00 3.36 -17.42
N ILE A 4 -3.24 2.29 -17.16
CA ILE A 4 -1.79 2.20 -17.45
C ILE A 4 -1.53 1.85 -18.92
N HIS A 5 -2.50 1.22 -19.60
CA HIS A 5 -2.37 0.72 -20.97
C HIS A 5 -1.82 1.74 -21.98
N PRO A 6 -2.28 3.01 -22.05
CA PRO A 6 -1.74 3.98 -22.99
C PRO A 6 -0.25 4.29 -22.78
N LEU A 7 0.25 4.23 -21.54
CA LEU A 7 1.67 4.42 -21.24
C LEU A 7 2.49 3.24 -21.75
N LEU A 8 1.99 2.01 -21.57
CA LEU A 8 2.65 0.80 -22.07
C LEU A 8 2.72 0.77 -23.60
N GLN A 9 1.65 1.17 -24.28
CA GLN A 9 1.64 1.26 -25.75
C GLN A 9 2.67 2.27 -26.26
N ARG A 10 2.77 3.44 -25.62
CA ARG A 10 3.77 4.46 -25.97
C ARG A 10 5.19 3.98 -25.72
N GLY A 11 5.44 3.35 -24.56
CA GLY A 11 6.75 2.80 -24.20
C GLY A 11 7.20 1.63 -25.08
N TYR A 12 6.24 0.90 -25.67
CA TYR A 12 6.55 -0.11 -26.69
C TYR A 12 7.00 0.52 -28.01
N ALA A 13 6.41 1.65 -28.40
CA ALA A 13 6.70 2.32 -29.66
C ALA A 13 7.98 3.19 -29.61
N SER A 14 8.29 3.80 -28.47
CA SER A 14 9.44 4.69 -28.31
C SER A 14 9.89 4.76 -26.84
N PRO A 15 11.16 5.10 -26.56
CA PRO A 15 11.61 5.38 -25.19
C PRO A 15 10.71 6.41 -24.49
N LEU A 16 10.41 6.18 -23.22
CA LEU A 16 9.55 7.06 -22.44
C LEU A 16 10.34 8.28 -21.93
N ASP A 17 9.80 9.47 -22.18
CA ASP A 17 10.28 10.74 -21.62
C ASP A 17 9.47 11.17 -20.38
N GLU A 18 10.01 12.10 -19.60
CA GLU A 18 9.37 12.64 -18.39
C GLU A 18 7.98 13.23 -18.66
N THR A 19 7.77 13.82 -19.84
CA THR A 19 6.48 14.42 -20.24
C THR A 19 5.39 13.40 -20.55
N CYS A 20 5.74 12.11 -20.67
CA CYS A 20 4.80 11.03 -20.96
C CYS A 20 4.12 10.46 -19.71
N VAL A 21 4.60 10.82 -18.51
CA VAL A 21 4.10 10.30 -17.23
C VAL A 21 3.04 11.24 -16.67
N TRP A 22 2.01 10.68 -16.02
CA TRP A 22 0.98 11.47 -15.35
C TRP A 22 1.47 12.05 -14.02
N ASP A 23 0.97 13.23 -13.70
CA ASP A 23 1.14 13.81 -12.37
C ASP A 23 0.47 12.97 -11.28
N LEU A 24 1.03 13.05 -10.07
CA LEU A 24 0.45 12.41 -8.90
C LEU A 24 -0.90 13.05 -8.53
N PRO A 25 -1.89 12.23 -8.09
CA PRO A 25 -3.11 12.74 -7.49
C PRO A 25 -2.80 13.71 -6.35
N THR A 26 -3.56 14.79 -6.23
CA THR A 26 -3.36 15.83 -5.22
C THR A 26 -3.29 15.29 -3.79
N ALA A 27 -4.04 14.24 -3.47
CA ALA A 27 -4.02 13.60 -2.15
C ALA A 27 -2.69 12.90 -1.79
N ASP A 28 -1.92 12.46 -2.80
CA ASP A 28 -0.66 11.74 -2.66
C ASP A 28 0.57 12.66 -2.88
N GLN A 29 0.35 13.95 -3.14
CA GLN A 29 1.43 14.93 -3.27
C GLN A 29 2.10 15.22 -1.92
N ALA A 30 3.38 15.61 -1.96
CA ALA A 30 4.20 15.80 -0.77
C ALA A 30 3.66 16.87 0.19
N GLN A 31 3.09 17.96 -0.32
CA GLN A 31 2.57 19.04 0.52
C GLN A 31 1.32 18.61 1.32
N PRO A 32 0.23 18.11 0.70
CA PRO A 32 -0.94 17.65 1.45
C PRO A 32 -0.64 16.53 2.45
N LEU A 33 0.26 15.59 2.09
CA LEU A 33 0.70 14.54 3.01
C LEU A 33 1.43 15.11 4.23
N GLN A 34 2.33 16.07 4.01
CA GLN A 34 3.07 16.71 5.09
C GLN A 34 2.17 17.57 5.97
N GLU A 35 1.17 18.26 5.42
CA GLU A 35 0.20 19.02 6.21
C GLU A 35 -0.62 18.11 7.13
N LYS A 36 -1.02 16.92 6.68
CA LYS A 36 -1.67 15.92 7.54
C LYS A 36 -0.75 15.49 8.68
N PHE A 37 0.50 15.16 8.36
CA PHE A 37 1.50 14.78 9.36
C PHE A 37 1.76 15.90 10.37
N ASP A 38 1.98 17.13 9.91
CA ASP A 38 2.29 18.29 10.75
C ASP A 38 1.14 18.60 11.72
N LYS A 39 -0.12 18.46 11.28
CA LYS A 39 -1.32 18.61 12.15
C LYS A 39 -1.26 17.64 13.34
N PHE A 40 -1.00 16.35 13.10
CA PHE A 40 -0.91 15.35 14.16
C PHE A 40 0.35 15.49 15.02
N TYR A 41 1.48 15.82 14.41
CA TYR A 41 2.76 16.00 15.10
C TYR A 41 2.72 17.20 16.05
N VAL A 42 2.19 18.34 15.60
CA VAL A 42 2.03 19.56 16.43
C VAL A 42 1.01 19.33 17.55
N HIS A 43 -0.09 18.63 17.28
CA HIS A 43 -1.07 18.28 18.32
C HIS A 43 -0.43 17.44 19.44
N THR A 44 0.35 16.42 19.08
CA THR A 44 1.07 15.57 20.04
C THR A 44 2.10 16.37 20.84
N ARG A 45 2.77 17.34 20.22
CA ARG A 45 3.75 18.22 20.88
C ARG A 45 3.10 19.20 21.85
N LYS A 46 1.91 19.73 21.53
CA LYS A 46 1.16 20.65 22.41
C LYS A 46 0.58 19.94 23.64
N SER A 47 0.33 18.63 23.55
CA SER A 47 -0.18 17.81 24.67
C SER A 47 0.85 17.55 25.79
N GLY A 48 2.02 18.21 25.78
CA GLY A 48 3.02 18.10 26.85
C GLY A 48 3.87 16.82 26.81
N ALA A 49 3.78 16.01 25.76
CA ALA A 49 4.59 14.80 25.62
C ALA A 49 6.08 15.18 25.44
N LYS A 50 6.95 14.75 26.38
CA LYS A 50 8.41 15.00 26.35
C LYS A 50 9.09 14.53 25.06
N ARG A 51 8.52 13.55 24.35
CA ARG A 51 8.96 13.07 23.03
C ARG A 51 7.74 12.77 22.14
N PRO A 52 7.44 13.60 21.13
CA PRO A 52 6.33 13.31 20.22
C PRO A 52 6.66 12.08 19.36
N ASN A 53 5.77 11.09 19.37
CA ASN A 53 5.96 9.84 18.63
C ASN A 53 5.74 10.03 17.13
N VAL A 54 6.84 10.17 16.38
CA VAL A 54 6.84 10.34 14.92
C VAL A 54 6.11 9.18 14.22
N ASN A 55 6.35 7.94 14.64
CA ASN A 55 5.73 6.75 14.05
C ASN A 55 4.20 6.80 14.14
N ARG A 56 3.67 7.32 15.26
CA ARG A 56 2.22 7.48 15.43
C ARG A 56 1.66 8.55 14.50
N ALA A 57 2.36 9.67 14.32
CA ALA A 57 1.94 10.73 13.41
C ALA A 57 1.96 10.28 11.93
N ILE A 58 2.95 9.47 11.54
CA ILE A 58 2.98 8.86 10.20
C ILE A 58 1.78 7.91 10.04
N TRP A 59 1.57 7.03 11.02
CA TRP A 59 0.44 6.08 11.02
C TRP A 59 -0.91 6.79 10.88
N GLU A 60 -1.17 7.81 11.69
CA GLU A 60 -2.42 8.60 11.65
C GLU A 60 -2.65 9.27 10.28
N SER A 61 -1.57 9.60 9.55
CA SER A 61 -1.66 10.22 8.23
C SER A 61 -2.03 9.23 7.13
N VAL A 62 -1.72 7.93 7.29
CA VAL A 62 -1.93 6.90 6.27
C VAL A 62 -3.00 5.85 6.63
N LYS A 63 -3.48 5.84 7.88
CA LYS A 63 -4.40 4.81 8.42
C LYS A 63 -5.68 4.60 7.60
N GLN A 64 -6.21 5.65 6.96
CA GLN A 64 -7.45 5.55 6.18
C GLN A 64 -7.27 4.65 4.96
N THR A 65 -6.23 4.91 4.17
CA THR A 65 -5.89 4.10 2.99
C THR A 65 -5.41 2.71 3.41
N TRP A 66 -4.69 2.61 4.53
CA TRP A 66 -4.27 1.33 5.10
C TRP A 66 -5.47 0.46 5.50
N GLY A 67 -6.49 1.03 6.14
CA GLY A 67 -7.69 0.29 6.54
C GLY A 67 -8.44 -0.32 5.35
N ILE A 68 -8.53 0.41 4.23
CA ILE A 68 -9.12 -0.11 2.99
C ILE A 68 -8.29 -1.25 2.41
N ALA A 69 -6.95 -1.09 2.38
CA ALA A 69 -6.04 -2.15 1.93
C ALA A 69 -6.16 -3.42 2.78
N PHE A 70 -6.25 -3.26 4.11
CA PHE A 70 -6.43 -4.36 5.05
C PHE A 70 -7.74 -5.13 4.82
N VAL A 71 -8.85 -4.41 4.62
CA VAL A 71 -10.15 -5.05 4.32
C VAL A 71 -10.10 -5.84 3.01
N LEU A 72 -9.44 -5.31 1.98
CA LEU A 72 -9.25 -6.03 0.71
C LEU A 72 -8.40 -7.29 0.89
N HIS A 73 -7.29 -7.22 1.62
CA HIS A 73 -6.47 -8.40 1.92
C HIS A 73 -7.25 -9.45 2.71
N LEU A 74 -8.04 -9.04 3.70
CA LEU A 74 -8.89 -9.95 4.47
C LEU A 74 -9.95 -10.63 3.60
N ALA A 75 -10.64 -9.86 2.74
CA ALA A 75 -11.62 -10.40 1.81
C ALA A 75 -10.97 -11.38 0.83
N SER A 76 -9.79 -11.05 0.33
CA SER A 76 -9.01 -11.92 -0.53
C SER A 76 -8.59 -13.22 0.15
N ALA A 77 -8.12 -13.15 1.39
CA ALA A 77 -7.78 -14.32 2.18
C ALA A 77 -9.00 -15.23 2.38
N GLY A 78 -10.18 -14.64 2.64
CA GLY A 78 -11.44 -15.37 2.71
C GLY A 78 -11.78 -16.10 1.41
N LEU A 79 -11.63 -15.44 0.26
CA LEU A 79 -11.88 -16.05 -1.06
C LEU A 79 -10.88 -17.18 -1.37
N MET A 80 -9.60 -16.99 -1.05
CA MET A 80 -8.57 -18.03 -1.20
C MET A 80 -8.84 -19.25 -0.31
N LEU A 81 -9.28 -19.04 0.93
CA LEU A 81 -9.65 -20.12 1.84
C LEU A 81 -10.92 -20.84 1.40
N PHE A 82 -11.83 -20.16 0.71
CA PHE A 82 -13.07 -20.75 0.21
C PHE A 82 -12.83 -21.63 -1.04
N GLN A 83 -11.80 -21.32 -1.84
CA GLN A 83 -11.51 -22.01 -3.10
C GLN A 83 -11.36 -23.55 -2.96
N PRO A 84 -10.62 -24.10 -1.97
CA PRO A 84 -10.54 -25.55 -1.75
C PRO A 84 -11.88 -26.23 -1.45
N PHE A 85 -12.82 -25.54 -0.79
CA PHE A 85 -14.15 -26.10 -0.50
C PHE A 85 -14.96 -26.28 -1.78
N ILE A 86 -14.87 -25.33 -2.71
CA ILE A 86 -15.52 -25.44 -4.02
C ILE A 86 -14.90 -26.60 -4.82
N ILE A 87 -13.58 -26.72 -4.82
CA ILE A 87 -12.88 -27.84 -5.48
C ILE A 87 -13.33 -29.18 -4.89
N LYS A 88 -13.43 -29.28 -3.55
CA LYS A 88 -13.93 -30.47 -2.89
C LYS A 88 -15.37 -30.79 -3.31
N ALA A 89 -16.25 -29.80 -3.39
CA ALA A 89 -17.62 -29.99 -3.86
C ALA A 89 -17.68 -30.45 -5.34
N ILE A 90 -16.79 -29.95 -6.20
CA ILE A 90 -16.67 -30.43 -7.59
C ILE A 90 -16.31 -31.92 -7.60
N LEU A 91 -15.32 -32.33 -6.79
CA LEU A 91 -14.89 -33.73 -6.68
C LEU A 91 -15.99 -34.65 -6.14
N GLN A 92 -16.80 -34.18 -5.18
CA GLN A 92 -17.95 -34.92 -4.65
C GLN A 92 -19.03 -35.11 -5.73
N ASN A 93 -19.30 -34.07 -6.52
CA ASN A 93 -20.27 -34.13 -7.61
C ASN A 93 -19.84 -35.09 -8.73
N LEU A 94 -18.52 -35.22 -8.96
CA LEU A 94 -17.95 -36.18 -9.92
C LEU A 94 -18.05 -37.63 -9.44
N ARG A 95 -18.23 -37.85 -8.13
CA ARG A 95 -18.35 -39.18 -7.50
C ARG A 95 -19.79 -39.58 -7.19
N ASP A 96 -20.76 -38.79 -7.64
CA ASP A 96 -22.19 -38.94 -7.29
C ASP A 96 -22.45 -38.95 -5.77
N GLU A 97 -21.63 -38.23 -4.99
CA GLU A 97 -21.81 -38.04 -3.55
C GLU A 97 -22.66 -36.80 -3.25
N ALA A 98 -23.31 -36.76 -2.08
CA ALA A 98 -24.04 -35.58 -1.63
C ALA A 98 -23.09 -34.39 -1.42
N ASN A 99 -23.27 -33.34 -2.22
CA ASN A 99 -22.40 -32.17 -2.18
C ASN A 99 -22.66 -31.31 -0.94
N SER A 100 -21.58 -30.91 -0.27
CA SER A 100 -21.62 -29.94 0.84
C SER A 100 -22.21 -28.57 0.49
N LEU A 101 -22.25 -28.20 -0.80
CA LEU A 101 -22.82 -26.94 -1.29
C LEU A 101 -24.27 -27.08 -1.83
N GLY A 102 -24.83 -28.29 -1.89
CA GLY A 102 -26.21 -28.52 -2.37
C GLY A 102 -26.46 -28.24 -3.86
N ILE A 103 -25.41 -27.97 -4.65
CA ILE A 103 -25.51 -27.70 -6.10
C ILE A 103 -25.35 -29.02 -6.85
N SER A 104 -26.36 -29.42 -7.64
CA SER A 104 -26.35 -30.70 -8.39
C SER A 104 -25.64 -30.64 -9.75
N SER A 105 -25.27 -29.44 -10.22
CA SER A 105 -24.61 -29.25 -11.52
C SER A 105 -23.12 -28.95 -11.36
N GLY A 106 -22.26 -29.86 -11.84
CA GLY A 106 -20.81 -29.67 -11.84
C GLY A 106 -20.36 -28.45 -12.65
N TYR A 107 -21.07 -28.11 -13.73
CA TYR A 107 -20.80 -26.90 -14.51
C TYR A 107 -21.04 -25.61 -13.70
N ALA A 108 -22.07 -25.59 -12.86
CA ALA A 108 -22.35 -24.46 -11.98
C ALA A 108 -21.25 -24.29 -10.91
N LEU A 109 -20.74 -25.40 -10.37
CA LEU A 109 -19.62 -25.38 -9.42
C LEU A 109 -18.31 -24.90 -10.08
N ALA A 110 -18.05 -25.31 -11.33
CA ALA A 110 -16.89 -24.83 -12.09
C ALA A 110 -16.97 -23.33 -12.41
N ALA A 111 -18.14 -22.85 -12.81
CA ALA A 111 -18.38 -21.42 -13.02
C ALA A 111 -18.19 -20.61 -11.73
N LEU A 112 -18.72 -21.12 -10.61
CA LEU A 112 -18.53 -20.51 -9.28
C LEU A 112 -17.05 -20.43 -8.89
N LEU A 113 -16.29 -21.51 -9.12
CA LEU A 113 -14.85 -21.52 -8.87
C LEU A 113 -14.14 -20.44 -9.69
N GLY A 114 -14.48 -20.31 -10.97
CA GLY A 114 -13.94 -19.27 -11.85
C GLY A 114 -14.23 -17.86 -11.34
N CYS A 115 -15.47 -17.58 -10.94
CA CYS A 115 -15.87 -16.31 -10.36
C CYS A 115 -15.11 -16.00 -9.05
N VAL A 116 -15.01 -16.97 -8.14
CA VAL A 116 -14.30 -16.81 -6.87
C VAL A 116 -12.80 -16.57 -7.09
N ALA A 117 -12.18 -17.33 -7.99
CA ALA A 117 -10.77 -17.15 -8.33
C ALA A 117 -10.50 -15.77 -8.97
N PHE A 118 -11.37 -15.33 -9.89
CA PHE A 118 -11.24 -14.01 -10.53
C PHE A 118 -11.43 -12.87 -9.52
N CYS A 119 -12.45 -12.94 -8.66
CA CYS A 119 -12.68 -11.96 -7.60
C CYS A 119 -11.52 -11.96 -6.60
N GLY A 120 -11.00 -13.14 -6.22
CA GLY A 120 -9.85 -13.27 -5.35
C GLY A 120 -8.62 -12.58 -5.94
N ALA A 121 -8.25 -12.93 -7.17
CA ALA A 121 -7.09 -12.34 -7.87
C ALA A 121 -7.21 -10.81 -8.02
N THR A 122 -8.41 -10.31 -8.35
CA THR A 122 -8.68 -8.87 -8.47
C THR A 122 -8.52 -8.17 -7.12
N THR A 123 -9.02 -8.78 -6.04
CA THR A 123 -8.97 -8.23 -4.68
C THR A 123 -7.53 -8.20 -4.15
N VAL A 124 -6.74 -9.27 -4.33
CA VAL A 124 -5.29 -9.26 -4.03
C VAL A 124 -4.61 -8.10 -4.74
N SER A 125 -4.83 -7.98 -6.05
CA SER A 125 -4.15 -6.99 -6.89
C SER A 125 -4.49 -5.56 -6.45
N ALA A 126 -5.76 -5.29 -6.12
CA ALA A 126 -6.22 -4.01 -5.60
C ALA A 126 -5.63 -3.71 -4.20
N GLY A 127 -5.60 -4.72 -3.31
CA GLY A 127 -4.99 -4.62 -1.99
C GLY A 127 -3.51 -4.26 -2.08
N GLN A 128 -2.74 -4.99 -2.90
CA GLN A 128 -1.31 -4.74 -3.12
C GLN A 128 -1.02 -3.35 -3.70
N PHE A 129 -1.87 -2.86 -4.62
CA PHE A 129 -1.76 -1.50 -5.16
C PHE A 129 -1.94 -0.44 -4.06
N LEU A 130 -2.96 -0.57 -3.21
CA LEU A 130 -3.20 0.37 -2.10
C LEU A 130 -2.11 0.28 -1.03
N THR A 131 -1.64 -0.93 -0.71
CA THR A 131 -0.51 -1.17 0.19
C THR A 131 0.73 -0.43 -0.29
N THR A 132 1.06 -0.55 -1.57
CA THR A 132 2.21 0.15 -2.16
C THR A 132 2.03 1.67 -2.11
N ARG A 133 0.83 2.19 -2.39
CA ARG A 133 0.53 3.62 -2.25
C ARG A 133 0.73 4.13 -0.82
N VAL A 134 0.21 3.41 0.18
CA VAL A 134 0.40 3.72 1.60
C VAL A 134 1.88 3.80 1.95
N ALA A 135 2.65 2.81 1.52
CA ALA A 135 4.07 2.74 1.80
C ALA A 135 4.85 3.91 1.14
N CYS A 136 4.54 4.25 -0.13
CA CYS A 136 5.12 5.40 -0.81
C CYS A 136 4.79 6.72 -0.10
N ASN A 137 3.54 6.89 0.36
CA ASN A 137 3.13 8.07 1.10
C ASN A 137 3.87 8.18 2.45
N ALA A 138 4.05 7.07 3.17
CA ALA A 138 4.82 7.03 4.40
C ALA A 138 6.30 7.41 4.16
N ARG A 139 6.93 6.86 3.12
CA ARG A 139 8.29 7.22 2.70
C ARG A 139 8.40 8.72 2.38
N MET A 140 7.45 9.26 1.61
CA MET A 140 7.42 10.68 1.22
C MET A 140 7.35 11.61 2.44
N ILE A 141 6.54 11.27 3.45
CA ILE A 141 6.43 12.03 4.70
C ILE A 141 7.79 12.05 5.43
N VAL A 142 8.47 10.90 5.52
CA VAL A 142 9.78 10.80 6.19
C VAL A 142 10.82 11.66 5.47
N ILE A 143 10.91 11.52 4.14
CA ILE A 143 11.85 12.28 3.30
C ILE A 143 11.60 13.79 3.45
N ASN A 144 10.36 14.25 3.26
CA ASN A 144 10.03 15.67 3.33
C ASN A 144 10.27 16.25 4.73
N SER A 145 9.91 15.50 5.78
CA SER A 145 10.17 15.89 7.17
C SER A 145 11.67 16.01 7.46
N ALA A 146 12.48 15.07 6.96
CA ALA A 146 13.93 15.09 7.08
C ALA A 146 14.51 16.35 6.42
N PHE A 147 14.16 16.61 5.15
CA PHE A 147 14.62 17.79 4.43
C PHE A 147 14.23 19.10 5.13
N ARG A 148 12.96 19.24 5.55
CA ARG A 148 12.50 20.42 6.31
C ARG A 148 13.29 20.63 7.59
N LYS A 149 13.68 19.55 8.28
CA LYS A 149 14.45 19.62 9.52
C LYS A 149 15.90 20.02 9.25
N ILE A 150 16.53 19.46 8.21
CA ILE A 150 17.90 19.78 7.79
C ILE A 150 18.03 21.26 7.42
N LEU A 151 17.04 21.81 6.71
CA LEU A 151 17.04 23.23 6.33
C LEU A 151 16.93 24.19 7.53
N ARG A 152 16.41 23.73 8.67
CA ARG A 152 16.23 24.53 9.90
C ARG A 152 17.26 24.21 10.99
N LEU A 153 18.22 23.33 10.72
CA LEU A 153 19.23 22.93 11.71
C LEU A 153 20.29 24.02 11.89
N SER A 154 20.63 24.33 13.15
CA SER A 154 21.72 25.24 13.47
C SER A 154 23.07 24.67 13.05
N ALA A 155 24.08 25.53 12.85
CA ALA A 155 25.43 25.09 12.45
C ALA A 155 26.04 24.09 13.45
N THR A 156 25.84 24.29 14.75
CA THR A 156 26.32 23.39 15.80
C THR A 156 25.66 22.02 15.73
N ALA A 157 24.34 21.95 15.55
CA ALA A 157 23.61 20.69 15.40
C ALA A 157 23.89 20.01 14.04
N ARG A 158 24.27 20.78 13.02
CA ARG A 158 24.65 20.23 11.72
C ARG A 158 26.01 19.55 11.77
N ARG A 159 26.92 20.00 12.63
CA ARG A 159 28.22 19.34 12.84
C ARG A 159 28.10 17.97 13.52
N THR A 160 26.99 17.69 14.22
CA THR A 160 26.77 16.38 14.87
C THR A 160 26.20 15.33 13.93
N MET A 161 25.84 15.69 12.70
CA MET A 161 25.28 14.76 11.71
C MET A 161 26.03 14.95 10.40
N ASP A 162 26.81 13.95 9.99
CA ASP A 162 27.59 14.01 8.76
C ASP A 162 26.68 14.01 7.52
N THR A 163 27.20 14.55 6.41
CA THR A 163 26.50 14.52 5.13
C THR A 163 26.20 13.09 4.70
N GLY A 164 27.11 12.15 4.95
CA GLY A 164 26.88 10.72 4.69
C GLY A 164 25.70 10.17 5.50
N GLU A 165 25.61 10.49 6.79
CA GLU A 165 24.50 10.06 7.65
C GLU A 165 23.15 10.62 7.18
N ILE A 166 23.12 11.86 6.69
CA ILE A 166 21.92 12.46 6.11
C ILE A 166 21.49 11.73 4.84
N VAL A 167 22.43 11.43 3.93
CA VAL A 167 22.13 10.68 2.69
C VAL A 167 21.64 9.28 3.02
N THR A 168 22.27 8.58 3.97
CA THR A 168 21.81 7.27 4.44
C THR A 168 20.40 7.36 5.05
N PHE A 169 20.12 8.39 5.84
CA PHE A 169 18.82 8.59 6.47
C PHE A 169 17.70 8.82 5.43
N VAL A 170 17.94 9.68 4.43
CA VAL A 170 16.94 9.99 3.39
C VAL A 170 16.82 8.85 2.38
N GLY A 171 17.92 8.18 2.02
CA GLY A 171 17.92 7.07 1.08
C GLY A 171 17.50 5.76 1.74
N VAL A 172 18.41 5.15 2.49
CA VAL A 172 18.29 3.78 3.02
C VAL A 172 17.22 3.68 4.09
N ASP A 173 17.18 4.59 5.06
CA ASP A 173 16.22 4.46 6.17
C ASP A 173 14.79 4.77 5.72
N SER A 174 14.58 5.68 4.77
CA SER A 174 13.26 5.89 4.18
C SER A 174 12.79 4.68 3.36
N ASP A 175 13.70 3.97 2.69
CA ASP A 175 13.42 2.71 2.01
C ASP A 175 13.07 1.58 2.98
N ARG A 176 13.69 1.56 4.17
CA ARG A 176 13.28 0.65 5.24
C ARG A 176 11.86 0.95 5.72
N VAL A 177 11.47 2.22 5.84
CA VAL A 177 10.08 2.61 6.15
C VAL A 177 9.12 2.15 5.06
N LEU A 178 9.44 2.37 3.79
CA LEU A 178 8.67 1.85 2.66
C LEU A 178 8.47 0.34 2.79
N SER A 179 9.56 -0.39 3.06
CA SER A 179 9.56 -1.84 3.18
C SER A 179 8.72 -2.30 4.38
N ALA A 180 8.83 -1.64 5.53
CA ALA A 180 8.04 -1.94 6.72
C ALA A 180 6.53 -1.79 6.49
N TYR A 181 6.10 -0.74 5.79
CA TYR A 181 4.68 -0.54 5.45
C TYR A 181 4.18 -1.51 4.37
N LYS A 182 5.06 -2.03 3.52
CA LYS A 182 4.70 -3.10 2.57
C LYS A 182 4.59 -4.47 3.23
N LEU A 183 5.52 -4.80 4.12
CA LEU A 183 5.59 -6.08 4.84
C LEU A 183 4.57 -6.20 5.99
N GLY A 184 4.15 -5.07 6.57
CA GLY A 184 3.18 -5.03 7.66
C GLY A 184 1.73 -5.31 7.25
N MET A 185 1.48 -5.64 5.97
CA MET A 185 0.21 -6.09 5.41
C MET A 185 0.44 -7.40 4.65
#